data_AF-A0A8T7KFV7-F1
#
_entry.id   AF-A0A8T7KFV7-F1
#
_cell.length_a   1.000
_cell.length_b   1.000
_cell.length_c   1.000
_cell.angle_alpha   90.00
_cell.angle_beta   90.00
_cell.angle_gamma   90.00
#
_symmetry.space_group_name_H-M   'P 1'
#
loop_
_entity.id
_entity.type
_entity.pdbx_description
1 polymer ?
#
loop_
_entity_poly.entity_id
_entity_poly.type
_entity_poly.pdbx_seq_one_letter_code
_entity_poly.pdbx_strand_id
1 'polypeptide(L)'
;MSNSYSTGTVSGVNYVGGLVGASTGAVSNSHSTGSVSGEWRVGGLVGGMSDTTVSNSYSSGTVTGDTQVGGLIGYNYGTVNKSYSTGSVRGDSYVGGLVGWNRDIVSDSYSTGSVTGEWLIGGLVGHNRGTVSKSYSTGAVTGDEDVGGLVGRNYEGTVSNSFWDIETSGQATSDGGTGKTTAEMTDIAIFSGTGWNIIAVASGEHNPSYIWNIVNGVTYPFLSW
;
A
#
# COMPACT_ATOMS: atom_id res chain seq x y z
N MET A 1 14.81 12.18 -5.80
CA MET A 1 15.19 12.06 -4.39
C MET A 1 15.54 10.62 -4.10
N SER A 2 16.64 10.33 -3.41
CA SER A 2 16.99 8.96 -3.04
C SER A 2 17.69 8.90 -1.69
N ASN A 3 17.63 7.76 -0.99
CA ASN A 3 18.29 7.52 0.31
C ASN A 3 17.94 8.61 1.35
N SER A 4 16.69 9.06 1.36
CA SER A 4 16.24 10.19 2.16
C SER A 4 15.18 9.74 3.16
N TYR A 5 15.13 10.39 4.32
CA TYR A 5 14.12 10.06 5.32
C TYR A 5 13.64 11.25 6.14
N SER A 6 12.43 11.12 6.68
CA SER A 6 11.86 12.07 7.64
C SER A 6 11.21 11.38 8.83
N THR A 7 11.29 12.01 9.99
CA THR A 7 10.73 11.51 11.27
C THR A 7 9.83 12.53 11.95
N GLY A 8 9.82 13.78 11.47
CA GLY A 8 9.02 14.86 12.03
C GLY A 8 7.53 14.74 11.68
N THR A 9 6.68 15.27 12.55
CA THR A 9 5.25 15.40 12.25
C THR A 9 5.04 16.47 11.18
N VAL A 10 4.20 16.16 10.19
CA VAL A 10 3.86 17.07 9.09
C VAL A 10 2.37 17.35 9.12
N SER A 11 2.00 18.63 9.06
CA SER A 11 0.60 19.05 8.94
C SER A 11 0.46 20.06 7.81
N GLY A 12 -0.59 19.93 7.00
CA GLY A 12 -0.87 20.82 5.89
C GLY A 12 -2.35 20.75 5.49
N VAL A 13 -2.67 21.22 4.29
CA VAL A 13 -4.04 21.18 3.73
C VAL A 13 -4.04 20.29 2.50
N ASN A 14 -3.32 20.70 1.45
CA ASN A 14 -3.25 19.99 0.17
C ASN A 14 -1.86 19.41 -0.07
N TYR A 15 -1.79 18.25 -0.73
CA TYR A 15 -0.55 17.58 -1.13
C TYR A 15 0.41 17.41 0.05
N VAL A 16 -0.06 16.75 1.09
CA VAL A 16 0.73 16.57 2.32
C VAL A 16 1.45 15.24 2.24
N GLY A 17 2.78 15.29 2.17
CA GLY A 17 3.65 14.12 2.20
C GLY A 17 4.63 14.23 3.35
N GLY A 18 4.89 13.12 4.05
CA GLY A 18 5.89 13.10 5.12
C GLY A 18 7.30 13.46 4.62
N LEU A 19 7.61 13.18 3.36
CA LEU A 19 8.88 13.55 2.72
C LEU A 19 8.70 14.49 1.52
N VAL A 20 7.69 14.26 0.68
CA VAL A 20 7.45 15.05 -0.55
C VAL A 20 5.98 15.39 -0.70
N GLY A 21 5.61 16.67 -0.75
CA GLY A 21 4.21 17.04 -0.98
C GLY A 21 3.70 16.63 -2.37
N ALA A 22 4.34 17.15 -3.42
CA ALA A 22 4.05 16.79 -4.82
C ALA A 22 5.35 16.40 -5.54
N SER A 23 5.36 15.23 -6.18
CA SER A 23 6.54 14.70 -6.86
C SER A 23 6.38 14.65 -8.39
N THR A 24 7.35 15.25 -9.09
CA THR A 24 7.58 15.10 -10.54
C THR A 24 8.91 14.40 -10.84
N GLY A 25 9.68 14.07 -9.81
CA GLY A 25 10.95 13.33 -9.90
C GLY A 25 10.89 12.02 -9.12
N ALA A 26 11.73 11.07 -9.49
CA ALA A 26 11.70 9.74 -8.86
C ALA A 26 12.05 9.84 -7.36
N VAL A 27 11.36 9.06 -6.53
CA VAL A 27 11.66 8.87 -5.10
C VAL A 27 12.05 7.42 -4.90
N SER A 28 13.27 7.15 -4.42
CA SER A 28 13.71 5.77 -4.23
C SER A 28 14.49 5.55 -2.95
N ASN A 29 14.44 4.33 -2.39
CA ASN A 29 15.19 3.96 -1.17
C ASN A 29 14.94 4.98 -0.03
N SER A 30 13.70 5.45 0.12
CA SER A 30 13.36 6.57 0.99
C SER A 30 12.20 6.21 1.92
N HIS A 31 12.12 6.86 3.09
CA HIS A 31 11.06 6.55 4.03
C HIS A 31 10.60 7.71 4.91
N SER A 32 9.40 7.59 5.47
CA SER A 32 8.92 8.51 6.48
C SER A 32 8.28 7.77 7.66
N THR A 33 8.58 8.23 8.88
CA THR A 33 8.06 7.63 10.12
C THR A 33 7.26 8.61 10.97
N GLY A 34 7.24 9.89 10.59
CA GLY A 34 6.47 10.91 11.29
C GLY A 34 4.98 10.83 10.96
N SER A 35 4.13 11.31 11.88
CA SER A 35 2.69 11.42 11.62
C SER A 35 2.41 12.49 10.56
N VAL A 36 1.47 12.23 9.67
CA VAL A 36 1.10 13.13 8.57
C VAL A 36 -0.40 13.46 8.65
N SER A 37 -0.73 14.74 8.64
CA SER A 37 -2.13 15.21 8.68
C SER A 37 -2.40 16.24 7.59
N GLY A 38 -3.50 16.09 6.84
CA GLY A 38 -3.94 17.04 5.82
C GLY A 38 -5.42 16.91 5.51
N GLU A 39 -5.90 17.54 4.42
CA GLU A 39 -7.29 17.40 3.96
C GLU A 39 -7.33 16.62 2.63
N TRP A 40 -6.54 17.03 1.64
CA TRP A 40 -6.58 16.46 0.29
C TRP A 40 -5.21 15.99 -0.20
N ARG A 41 -5.17 14.77 -0.75
CA ARG A 41 -3.94 14.12 -1.28
C ARG A 41 -2.88 14.00 -0.20
N VAL A 42 -3.17 13.15 0.78
CA VAL A 42 -2.33 12.94 1.95
C VAL A 42 -1.66 11.58 1.82
N GLY A 43 -0.33 11.55 1.86
CA GLY A 43 0.47 10.34 1.83
C GLY A 43 1.50 10.32 2.94
N GLY A 44 1.74 9.18 3.57
CA GLY A 44 2.79 9.08 4.59
C GLY A 44 4.17 9.38 4.03
N LEU A 45 4.44 9.08 2.75
CA LEU A 45 5.68 9.48 2.07
C LEU A 45 5.47 10.63 1.07
N VAL A 46 4.50 10.48 0.16
CA VAL A 46 4.24 11.45 -0.91
C VAL A 46 2.76 11.83 -0.98
N GLY A 47 2.44 13.13 -0.94
CA GLY A 47 1.05 13.59 -1.08
C GLY A 47 0.45 13.24 -2.44
N GLY A 48 1.14 13.60 -3.53
CA GLY A 48 0.77 13.19 -4.88
C GLY A 48 1.95 13.12 -5.86
N MET A 49 1.82 12.29 -6.89
CA MET A 49 2.87 12.09 -7.90
C MET A 49 2.30 12.03 -9.33
N SER A 50 3.08 12.49 -10.30
CA SER A 50 2.74 12.47 -11.73
C SER A 50 3.97 12.09 -12.56
N ASP A 51 3.79 11.17 -13.52
CA ASP A 51 4.78 10.79 -14.54
C ASP A 51 6.15 10.45 -13.93
N THR A 52 6.12 9.76 -12.80
CA THR A 52 7.33 9.45 -12.01
C THR A 52 7.21 8.12 -11.28
N THR A 53 8.28 7.72 -10.59
CA THR A 53 8.37 6.45 -9.88
C THR A 53 8.67 6.65 -8.41
N VAL A 54 7.90 5.98 -7.55
CA VAL A 54 8.25 5.73 -6.15
C VAL A 54 8.64 4.26 -6.02
N SER A 55 9.87 3.98 -5.59
CA SER A 55 10.35 2.60 -5.48
C SER A 55 11.18 2.33 -4.25
N ASN A 56 11.18 1.09 -3.77
CA ASN A 56 11.96 0.67 -2.60
C ASN A 56 11.78 1.62 -1.41
N SER A 57 10.54 2.03 -1.15
CA SER A 57 10.26 3.10 -0.21
C SER A 57 9.13 2.72 0.73
N TYR A 58 9.13 3.31 1.92
CA TYR A 58 8.10 2.97 2.90
C TYR A 58 7.65 4.11 3.79
N SER A 59 6.54 3.88 4.47
CA SER A 59 6.01 4.76 5.50
C SER A 59 5.52 3.96 6.70
N SER A 60 5.71 4.48 7.91
CA SER A 60 5.25 3.84 9.14
C SER A 60 4.52 4.77 10.11
N GLY A 61 4.50 6.08 9.83
CA GLY A 61 3.73 7.03 10.63
C GLY A 61 2.24 6.95 10.36
N THR A 62 1.43 7.36 11.34
CA THR A 62 -0.03 7.51 11.17
C THR A 62 -0.33 8.58 10.12
N VAL A 63 -1.28 8.29 9.24
CA VAL A 63 -1.73 9.22 8.19
C VAL A 63 -3.20 9.56 8.42
N THR A 64 -3.53 10.85 8.45
CA THR A 64 -4.91 11.33 8.61
C THR A 64 -5.21 12.40 7.55
N GLY A 65 -6.35 12.28 6.87
CA GLY A 65 -6.91 13.40 6.12
C GLY A 65 -8.32 13.12 5.64
N ASP A 66 -8.85 13.87 4.68
CA ASP A 66 -10.26 13.75 4.32
C ASP A 66 -10.41 12.93 3.03
N THR A 67 -9.70 13.32 1.96
CA THR A 67 -9.89 12.72 0.63
C THR A 67 -8.56 12.36 -0.03
N GLN A 68 -8.50 11.18 -0.66
CA GLN A 68 -7.28 10.64 -1.31
C GLN A 68 -6.15 10.47 -0.30
N VAL A 69 -6.40 9.60 0.67
CA VAL A 69 -5.50 9.35 1.80
C VAL A 69 -4.86 7.97 1.61
N GLY A 70 -3.53 7.93 1.50
CA GLY A 70 -2.78 6.69 1.38
C GLY A 70 -1.72 6.59 2.47
N GLY A 71 -1.48 5.38 3.00
CA GLY A 71 -0.38 5.19 3.94
C GLY A 71 0.96 5.60 3.32
N LEU A 72 1.20 5.30 2.04
CA LEU A 72 2.39 5.75 1.32
C LEU A 72 2.13 6.97 0.42
N ILE A 73 1.11 6.89 -0.44
CA ILE A 73 0.84 7.88 -1.50
C ILE A 73 -0.63 8.32 -1.48
N GLY A 74 -0.92 9.61 -1.40
CA GLY A 74 -2.31 10.09 -1.50
C GLY A 74 -2.90 9.92 -2.91
N TYR A 75 -2.24 10.49 -3.92
CA TYR A 75 -2.62 10.41 -5.33
C TYR A 75 -1.49 9.86 -6.20
N ASN A 76 -1.72 8.72 -6.87
CA ASN A 76 -0.79 8.11 -7.80
C ASN A 76 -1.21 8.33 -9.26
N TYR A 77 -0.37 9.04 -10.03
CA TYR A 77 -0.40 9.09 -11.49
C TYR A 77 0.99 8.80 -12.07
N GLY A 78 1.60 7.72 -11.56
CA GLY A 78 2.86 7.16 -12.04
C GLY A 78 3.02 5.73 -11.53
N THR A 79 4.26 5.30 -11.28
CA THR A 79 4.55 3.93 -10.82
C THR A 79 4.94 3.89 -9.35
N VAL A 80 4.21 3.10 -8.56
CA VAL A 80 4.61 2.66 -7.22
C VAL A 80 5.07 1.21 -7.32
N ASN A 81 6.32 0.93 -6.98
CA ASN A 81 6.89 -0.42 -7.08
C ASN A 81 7.68 -0.79 -5.83
N LYS A 82 7.63 -2.05 -5.37
CA LYS A 82 8.46 -2.54 -4.24
C LYS A 82 8.40 -1.59 -3.07
N SER A 83 7.20 -1.23 -2.61
CA SER A 83 7.04 -0.20 -1.59
C SER A 83 5.95 -0.61 -0.61
N TYR A 84 5.99 -0.06 0.60
CA TYR A 84 5.04 -0.50 1.62
C TYR A 84 4.66 0.55 2.65
N SER A 85 3.61 0.25 3.39
CA SER A 85 3.09 1.11 4.46
C SER A 85 2.66 0.27 5.65
N THR A 86 2.98 0.73 6.85
CA THR A 86 2.66 0.01 8.10
C THR A 86 1.89 0.87 9.11
N GLY A 87 1.86 2.19 8.91
CA GLY A 87 1.12 3.11 9.76
C GLY A 87 -0.38 3.05 9.52
N SER A 88 -1.16 3.35 10.57
CA SER A 88 -2.62 3.45 10.47
C SER A 88 -3.04 4.60 9.56
N VAL A 89 -4.04 4.39 8.73
CA VAL A 89 -4.58 5.38 7.78
C VAL A 89 -6.03 5.70 8.14
N ARG A 90 -6.35 6.97 8.31
CA ARG A 90 -7.71 7.46 8.54
C ARG A 90 -8.09 8.54 7.54
N GLY A 91 -9.28 8.44 6.95
CA GLY A 91 -9.91 9.57 6.29
C GLY A 91 -11.37 9.37 5.94
N ASP A 92 -11.92 10.19 5.06
CA ASP A 92 -13.36 10.12 4.72
C ASP A 92 -13.56 9.35 3.42
N SER A 93 -12.88 9.74 2.34
CA SER A 93 -13.03 9.12 1.03
C SER A 93 -11.71 8.78 0.32
N TYR A 94 -11.73 7.66 -0.39
CA TYR A 94 -10.61 7.16 -1.22
C TYR A 94 -9.42 6.89 -0.32
N VAL A 95 -9.64 6.04 0.68
CA VAL A 95 -8.66 5.75 1.72
C VAL A 95 -8.07 4.37 1.43
N GLY A 96 -6.76 4.35 1.18
CA GLY A 96 -6.01 3.13 0.91
C GLY A 96 -4.91 2.91 1.93
N GLY A 97 -4.67 1.66 2.34
CA GLY A 97 -3.53 1.39 3.20
C GLY A 97 -2.21 1.81 2.57
N LEU A 98 -2.04 1.62 1.25
CA LEU A 98 -0.86 2.08 0.50
C LEU A 98 -1.14 3.34 -0.32
N VAL A 99 -2.19 3.33 -1.15
CA VAL A 99 -2.51 4.43 -2.09
C VAL A 99 -3.97 4.85 -1.98
N GLY A 100 -4.24 6.15 -1.77
CA GLY A 100 -5.61 6.66 -1.71
C GLY A 100 -6.35 6.51 -3.06
N TRP A 101 -5.84 7.21 -4.09
CA TRP A 101 -6.32 7.08 -5.47
C TRP A 101 -5.21 6.66 -6.42
N ASN A 102 -5.37 5.48 -7.01
CA ASN A 102 -4.50 4.98 -8.06
C ASN A 102 -5.08 5.25 -9.45
N ARG A 103 -4.33 5.97 -10.30
CA ARG A 103 -4.66 6.17 -11.71
C ARG A 103 -3.66 5.52 -12.66
N ASP A 104 -2.65 4.83 -12.15
CA ASP A 104 -1.60 4.21 -12.95
C ASP A 104 -1.09 2.92 -12.27
N ILE A 105 0.22 2.69 -12.12
CA ILE A 105 0.75 1.38 -11.70
C ILE A 105 1.03 1.33 -10.19
N VAL A 106 0.51 0.29 -9.54
CA VAL A 106 0.97 -0.23 -8.24
C VAL A 106 1.40 -1.68 -8.43
N SER A 107 2.66 -1.98 -8.12
CA SER A 107 3.21 -3.35 -8.26
C SER A 107 4.14 -3.73 -7.12
N ASP A 108 4.21 -5.03 -6.82
CA ASP A 108 5.12 -5.59 -5.81
C ASP A 108 5.09 -4.81 -4.49
N SER A 109 3.90 -4.42 -4.01
CA SER A 109 3.77 -3.48 -2.89
C SER A 109 2.77 -3.98 -1.86
N TYR A 110 2.87 -3.51 -0.61
CA TYR A 110 1.97 -4.00 0.43
C TYR A 110 1.63 -2.99 1.52
N SER A 111 0.55 -3.26 2.24
CA SER A 111 0.12 -2.49 3.40
C SER A 111 -0.27 -3.40 4.57
N THR A 112 0.16 -3.04 5.77
CA THR A 112 -0.18 -3.78 6.99
C THR A 112 -0.88 -2.93 8.05
N GLY A 113 -0.91 -1.60 7.85
CA GLY A 113 -1.59 -0.68 8.76
C GLY A 113 -3.11 -0.77 8.64
N SER A 114 -3.81 -0.51 9.75
CA SER A 114 -5.28 -0.44 9.75
C SER A 114 -5.78 0.74 8.91
N VAL A 115 -6.88 0.56 8.20
CA VAL A 115 -7.49 1.57 7.33
C VAL A 115 -8.91 1.86 7.81
N THR A 116 -9.22 3.12 8.07
CA THR A 116 -10.56 3.56 8.48
C THR A 116 -11.03 4.72 7.63
N GLY A 117 -12.26 4.64 7.11
CA GLY A 117 -12.94 5.80 6.55
C GLY A 117 -14.40 5.58 6.25
N GLU A 118 -15.01 6.39 5.39
CA GLU A 118 -16.45 6.35 5.12
C GLU A 118 -16.74 5.68 3.76
N TRP A 119 -16.14 6.18 2.68
CA TRP A 119 -16.44 5.76 1.30
C TRP A 119 -15.20 5.38 0.49
N LEU A 120 -15.24 4.24 -0.21
CA LEU A 120 -14.15 3.72 -1.06
C LEU A 120 -12.89 3.43 -0.26
N ILE A 121 -13.00 2.44 0.63
CA ILE A 121 -11.97 2.10 1.60
C ILE A 121 -11.34 0.77 1.21
N GLY A 122 -10.04 0.79 0.91
CA GLY A 122 -9.30 -0.39 0.49
C GLY A 122 -8.13 -0.69 1.41
N GLY A 123 -7.92 -1.96 1.75
CA GLY A 123 -6.73 -2.34 2.52
C GLY A 123 -5.41 -1.95 1.85
N LEU A 124 -5.35 -1.94 0.51
CA LEU A 124 -4.20 -1.46 -0.28
C LEU A 124 -4.51 -0.17 -1.03
N VAL A 125 -5.59 -0.14 -1.82
CA VAL A 125 -5.97 1.00 -2.66
C VAL A 125 -7.42 1.41 -2.43
N GLY A 126 -7.68 2.68 -2.09
CA GLY A 126 -9.05 3.15 -1.89
C GLY A 126 -9.85 3.13 -3.20
N HIS A 127 -9.43 3.95 -4.17
CA HIS A 127 -10.01 4.00 -5.51
C HIS A 127 -8.99 3.62 -6.58
N ASN A 128 -9.28 2.64 -7.42
CA ASN A 128 -8.41 2.18 -8.50
C ASN A 128 -9.02 2.48 -9.87
N ARG A 129 -8.26 3.18 -10.71
CA ARG A 129 -8.47 3.33 -12.17
C ARG A 129 -7.25 2.89 -12.99
N GLY A 130 -6.24 2.33 -12.32
CA GLY A 130 -4.99 1.90 -12.93
C GLY A 130 -4.80 0.39 -12.81
N THR A 131 -3.54 -0.03 -12.77
CA THR A 131 -3.14 -1.43 -12.61
C THR A 131 -2.61 -1.68 -11.20
N VAL A 132 -3.15 -2.70 -10.53
CA VAL A 132 -2.62 -3.24 -9.28
C VAL A 132 -2.16 -4.67 -9.54
N SER A 133 -0.90 -4.99 -9.23
CA SER A 133 -0.38 -6.33 -9.44
C SER A 133 0.59 -6.78 -8.35
N LYS A 134 0.62 -8.08 -8.05
CA LYS A 134 1.58 -8.69 -7.13
C LYS A 134 1.69 -7.94 -5.80
N SER A 135 0.55 -7.51 -5.29
CA SER A 135 0.47 -6.63 -4.12
C SER A 135 -0.49 -7.22 -3.10
N TYR A 136 -0.33 -6.84 -1.83
CA TYR A 136 -1.20 -7.40 -0.80
C TYR A 136 -1.49 -6.46 0.37
N SER A 137 -2.56 -6.75 1.10
CA SER A 137 -2.92 -6.06 2.33
C SER A 137 -3.26 -7.04 3.46
N THR A 138 -2.91 -6.67 4.69
CA THR A 138 -3.22 -7.45 5.90
C THR A 138 -3.80 -6.62 7.05
N GLY A 139 -3.84 -5.30 6.93
CA GLY A 139 -4.41 -4.44 7.96
C GLY A 139 -5.94 -4.54 8.03
N ALA A 140 -6.50 -4.35 9.23
CA ALA A 140 -7.95 -4.23 9.44
C ALA A 140 -8.53 -3.09 8.60
N VAL A 141 -9.67 -3.33 7.94
CA VAL A 141 -10.33 -2.32 7.09
C VAL A 141 -11.73 -2.06 7.63
N THR A 142 -12.06 -0.79 7.86
CA THR A 142 -13.37 -0.38 8.37
C THR A 142 -13.88 0.81 7.57
N GLY A 143 -15.13 0.73 7.10
CA GLY A 143 -15.87 1.86 6.55
C GLY A 143 -17.32 1.53 6.27
N ASP A 144 -18.03 2.47 5.63
CA ASP A 144 -19.49 2.44 5.53
C ASP A 144 -19.97 1.99 4.14
N GLU A 145 -19.28 2.43 3.07
CA GLU A 145 -19.66 2.15 1.68
C GLU A 145 -18.43 1.83 0.80
N ASP A 146 -18.58 0.83 -0.09
CA ASP A 146 -17.52 0.34 -0.99
C ASP A 146 -16.21 0.02 -0.23
N VAL A 147 -16.31 -0.95 0.69
CA VAL A 147 -15.19 -1.40 1.52
C VAL A 147 -14.63 -2.72 0.99
N GLY A 148 -13.33 -2.75 0.70
CA GLY A 148 -12.66 -3.92 0.17
C GLY A 148 -11.39 -4.27 0.94
N GLY A 149 -11.18 -5.57 1.14
CA GLY A 149 -9.97 -6.06 1.79
C GLY A 149 -8.68 -5.66 1.09
N LEU A 150 -8.69 -5.52 -0.25
CA LEU A 150 -7.57 -5.02 -1.05
C LEU A 150 -7.88 -3.68 -1.72
N VAL A 151 -8.97 -3.60 -2.47
CA VAL A 151 -9.38 -2.43 -3.24
C VAL A 151 -10.81 -2.05 -2.86
N GLY A 152 -11.03 -0.80 -2.45
CA GLY A 152 -12.37 -0.30 -2.11
C GLY A 152 -13.27 -0.28 -3.34
N ARG A 153 -12.81 0.37 -4.41
CA ARG A 153 -13.45 0.32 -5.74
C ARG A 153 -12.46 0.27 -6.88
N ASN A 154 -12.75 -0.60 -7.84
CA ASN A 154 -12.00 -0.78 -9.08
C ASN A 154 -12.86 -0.32 -10.26
N TYR A 155 -12.64 0.92 -10.71
CA TYR A 155 -13.37 1.52 -11.81
C TYR A 155 -12.52 1.57 -13.08
N GLU A 156 -12.79 0.71 -14.05
CA GLU A 156 -12.03 0.59 -15.32
C GLU A 156 -10.54 0.20 -15.13
N GLY A 157 -10.11 -0.08 -13.89
CA GLY A 157 -8.79 -0.56 -13.56
C GLY A 157 -8.65 -2.08 -13.66
N THR A 158 -7.42 -2.57 -13.52
CA THR A 158 -7.11 -4.00 -13.47
C THR A 158 -6.44 -4.36 -12.16
N VAL A 159 -6.81 -5.52 -11.61
CA VAL A 159 -6.20 -6.08 -10.40
C VAL A 159 -5.84 -7.53 -10.69
N SER A 160 -4.57 -7.90 -10.54
CA SER A 160 -4.08 -9.25 -10.89
C SER A 160 -3.06 -9.77 -9.88
N ASN A 161 -3.07 -11.07 -9.61
CA ASN A 161 -2.11 -11.74 -8.72
C ASN A 161 -1.90 -11.00 -7.39
N SER A 162 -2.96 -10.41 -6.83
CA SER A 162 -2.93 -9.55 -5.65
C SER A 162 -3.94 -10.05 -4.64
N PHE A 163 -3.58 -10.00 -3.36
CA PHE A 163 -4.27 -10.76 -2.32
C PHE A 163 -4.54 -9.92 -1.09
N TRP A 164 -5.57 -10.26 -0.33
CA TRP A 164 -5.71 -9.73 1.02
C TRP A 164 -5.99 -10.85 1.99
N ASP A 165 -5.63 -10.63 3.24
CA ASP A 165 -5.96 -11.53 4.33
C ASP A 165 -7.39 -11.28 4.80
N ILE A 166 -8.30 -12.23 4.59
CA ILE A 166 -9.72 -12.10 4.94
C ILE A 166 -9.96 -12.10 6.46
N GLU A 167 -9.03 -12.67 7.23
CA GLU A 167 -9.17 -12.83 8.68
C GLU A 167 -8.70 -11.56 9.39
N THR A 168 -7.52 -11.04 9.02
CA THR A 168 -6.97 -9.84 9.66
C THR A 168 -7.58 -8.55 9.13
N SER A 169 -8.02 -8.52 7.87
CA SER A 169 -8.73 -7.34 7.32
C SER A 169 -10.14 -7.18 7.88
N GLY A 170 -10.77 -8.28 8.32
CA GLY A 170 -12.20 -8.33 8.63
C GLY A 170 -13.10 -8.22 7.40
N GLN A 171 -12.56 -8.32 6.18
CA GLN A 171 -13.29 -8.16 4.93
C GLN A 171 -13.34 -9.46 4.12
N ALA A 172 -14.55 -9.98 3.90
CA ALA A 172 -14.78 -11.17 3.08
C ALA A 172 -14.66 -10.88 1.57
N THR A 173 -14.79 -9.62 1.15
CA THR A 173 -14.84 -9.21 -0.25
C THR A 173 -13.92 -8.02 -0.54
N SER A 174 -13.70 -7.78 -1.83
CA SER A 174 -12.92 -6.66 -2.37
C SER A 174 -13.34 -6.46 -3.83
N ASP A 175 -13.28 -5.23 -4.35
CA ASP A 175 -13.63 -4.94 -5.75
C ASP A 175 -12.51 -5.35 -6.74
N GLY A 176 -11.50 -6.05 -6.24
CA GLY A 176 -10.43 -6.67 -7.01
C GLY A 176 -9.48 -7.46 -6.13
N GLY A 177 -8.74 -8.39 -6.76
CA GLY A 177 -7.81 -9.30 -6.09
C GLY A 177 -8.48 -10.61 -5.65
N THR A 178 -7.79 -11.38 -4.81
CA THR A 178 -8.32 -12.63 -4.26
C THR A 178 -8.09 -12.72 -2.76
N GLY A 179 -9.17 -12.93 -2.00
CA GLY A 179 -9.10 -13.10 -0.55
C GLY A 179 -8.47 -14.44 -0.19
N LYS A 180 -7.64 -14.44 0.83
CA LYS A 180 -6.91 -15.59 1.36
C LYS A 180 -6.97 -15.59 2.87
N THR A 181 -7.01 -16.77 3.47
CA THR A 181 -6.83 -16.91 4.93
C THR A 181 -5.41 -16.53 5.33
N THR A 182 -5.16 -16.26 6.61
CA THR A 182 -3.80 -16.03 7.13
C THR A 182 -2.89 -17.24 6.86
N ALA A 183 -3.42 -18.46 6.99
CA ALA A 183 -2.67 -19.68 6.68
C ALA A 183 -2.23 -19.72 5.21
N GLU A 184 -3.13 -19.39 4.27
CA GLU A 184 -2.78 -19.30 2.85
C GLU A 184 -1.82 -18.14 2.56
N MET A 185 -2.02 -16.98 3.19
CA MET A 185 -1.17 -15.79 2.99
C MET A 185 0.27 -15.98 3.48
N THR A 186 0.52 -16.98 4.33
CA THR A 186 1.87 -17.36 4.78
C THR A 186 2.44 -18.57 4.04
N ASP A 187 1.69 -19.19 3.12
CA ASP A 187 2.13 -20.31 2.30
C ASP A 187 2.68 -19.84 0.94
N ILE A 188 3.97 -20.12 0.69
CA ILE A 188 4.64 -19.77 -0.57
C ILE A 188 3.96 -20.39 -1.81
N ALA A 189 3.23 -21.48 -1.66
CA ALA A 189 2.50 -22.13 -2.76
C ALA A 189 1.46 -21.18 -3.38
N ILE A 190 0.89 -20.25 -2.61
CA ILE A 190 -0.07 -19.25 -3.10
C ILE A 190 0.59 -18.25 -4.06
N PHE A 191 1.88 -17.95 -3.86
CA PHE A 191 2.58 -16.88 -4.58
C PHE A 191 3.43 -17.39 -5.73
N SER A 192 4.12 -18.52 -5.55
CA SER A 192 5.08 -19.07 -6.52
C SER A 192 4.46 -19.42 -7.88
N GLY A 193 3.17 -19.76 -7.93
CA GLY A 193 2.43 -20.05 -9.17
C GLY A 193 1.77 -18.86 -9.87
N THR A 194 1.83 -17.66 -9.29
CA THR A 194 1.06 -16.48 -9.76
C THR A 194 1.95 -15.38 -10.35
N GLY A 195 3.19 -15.72 -10.71
CA GLY A 195 4.15 -14.80 -11.34
C GLY A 195 4.86 -13.86 -10.36
N TRP A 196 4.77 -14.11 -9.06
CA TRP A 196 5.60 -13.43 -8.06
C TRP A 196 7.05 -13.89 -8.17
N ASN A 197 7.99 -12.95 -8.12
CA ASN A 197 9.41 -13.28 -7.98
C ASN A 197 9.72 -13.50 -6.49
N ILE A 198 9.38 -14.69 -5.98
CA ILE A 198 9.40 -15.04 -4.55
C ILE A 198 10.21 -16.31 -4.26
N ILE A 199 10.85 -16.37 -3.08
CA ILE A 199 11.57 -17.55 -2.58
C ILE A 199 11.33 -17.76 -1.08
N ALA A 200 11.36 -19.03 -0.65
CA ALA A 200 11.32 -19.37 0.77
C ALA A 200 12.72 -19.24 1.39
N VAL A 201 12.79 -18.67 2.58
CA VAL A 201 14.03 -18.47 3.35
C VAL A 201 13.87 -18.92 4.80
N ALA A 202 14.97 -19.13 5.51
CA ALA A 202 14.91 -19.38 6.95
C ALA A 202 14.60 -18.09 7.72
N SER A 203 14.15 -18.23 8.97
CA SER A 203 13.86 -17.08 9.83
C SER A 203 15.09 -16.20 10.04
N GLY A 204 14.96 -14.90 9.75
CA GLY A 204 16.04 -13.92 9.83
C GLY A 204 16.94 -13.84 8.59
N GLU A 205 16.70 -14.67 7.58
CA GLU A 205 17.42 -14.63 6.31
C GLU A 205 16.62 -13.88 5.22
N HIS A 206 17.32 -13.42 4.19
CA HIS A 206 16.72 -12.88 2.97
C HIS A 206 17.61 -13.21 1.76
N ASN A 207 17.01 -13.36 0.59
CA ASN A 207 17.72 -13.56 -0.67
C ASN A 207 17.47 -12.35 -1.60
N PRO A 208 18.49 -11.49 -1.81
CA PRO A 208 18.34 -10.28 -2.63
C PRO A 208 18.17 -10.56 -4.13
N SER A 209 18.30 -11.81 -4.59
CA SER A 209 18.06 -12.19 -5.99
C SER A 209 16.57 -12.24 -6.35
N TYR A 210 15.70 -12.31 -5.33
CA TYR A 210 14.25 -12.32 -5.48
C TYR A 210 13.67 -10.97 -5.05
N ILE A 211 12.46 -10.63 -5.50
CA ILE A 211 11.78 -9.41 -5.02
C ILE A 211 11.20 -9.66 -3.63
N TRP A 212 10.61 -10.84 -3.46
CA TRP A 212 9.90 -11.26 -2.27
C TRP A 212 10.62 -12.43 -1.61
N ASN A 213 10.65 -12.41 -0.29
CA ASN A 213 11.04 -13.55 0.54
C ASN A 213 9.85 -13.93 1.42
N ILE A 214 9.85 -15.16 1.90
CA ILE A 214 8.84 -15.63 2.85
C ILE A 214 9.44 -16.72 3.74
N VAL A 215 9.16 -16.67 5.04
CA VAL A 215 9.38 -17.81 5.92
C VAL A 215 8.11 -18.64 5.88
N ASN A 216 8.14 -19.76 5.14
CA ASN A 216 6.94 -20.51 4.79
C ASN A 216 6.14 -20.96 6.02
N GLY A 217 4.85 -20.63 6.05
CA GLY A 217 3.93 -20.89 7.16
C GLY A 217 4.14 -20.02 8.41
N VAL A 218 5.00 -19.00 8.34
CA VAL A 218 5.38 -18.17 9.49
C VAL A 218 5.17 -16.68 9.21
N THR A 219 5.62 -16.16 8.08
CA THR A 219 5.50 -14.73 7.73
C THR A 219 4.66 -14.54 6.47
N TYR A 220 4.06 -13.36 6.32
CA TYR A 220 3.65 -12.87 5.00
C TYR A 220 4.88 -12.65 4.10
N PRO A 221 4.71 -12.53 2.76
CA PRO A 221 5.79 -12.13 1.88
C PRO A 221 6.39 -10.78 2.26
N PHE A 222 7.70 -10.66 2.38
CA PHE A 222 8.39 -9.41 2.66
C PHE A 222 9.40 -9.08 1.56
N LEU A 223 9.61 -7.78 1.31
CA LEU A 223 10.55 -7.32 0.30
C LEU A 223 11.99 -7.61 0.72
N SER A 224 12.87 -7.85 -0.24
CA SER A 224 14.28 -8.20 0.01
C SER A 224 15.18 -7.07 0.51
N TRP A 225 14.65 -5.87 0.75
CA TRP A 225 15.40 -4.66 1.07
C TRP A 225 14.83 -3.95 2.30
#